data_AF-A9WF46-F1
#
_entry.id   AF-A9WF46-F1
#
_cell.length_a   1.000
_cell.length_b   1.000
_cell.length_c   1.000
_cell.angle_alpha   90.00
_cell.angle_beta   90.00
_cell.angle_gamma   90.00
#
_symmetry.space_group_name_H-M   'P 1'
#
loop_
_entity.id
_entity.type
_entity.pdbx_description
1 polymer ?
#
loop_
_entity_poly.entity_id
_entity_poly.type
_entity_poly.pdbx_seq_one_letter_code
_entity_poly.pdbx_strand_id
1 'polypeptide(L)'
;MKRTVLFVCTGNYYRSRYAELLFNAMQVKGWQATSRGLALSSRNRGSIWPPVLERLQQCGFTTPDELPLPRTLCEADLAQATLVIALNEPEHRPLMQQRFPAWADRIAYWQVPDTDVLEPEPAFQRIEAGIAALQKELSGS
;
A
#
# COMPACT_ATOMS: atom_id res chain seq x y z
N MET A 1 -14.53 2.96 16.59
CA MET A 1 -14.11 2.93 15.16
C MET A 1 -12.66 2.51 15.09
N LYS A 2 -12.25 1.74 14.06
CA LYS A 2 -10.83 1.45 13.82
C LYS A 2 -10.17 2.64 13.10
N ARG A 3 -8.92 2.95 13.45
CA ARG A 3 -8.08 3.89 12.71
C ARG A 3 -7.63 3.24 11.40
N THR A 4 -7.45 4.04 10.36
CA THR A 4 -7.14 3.51 9.01
C THR A 4 -5.78 3.99 8.53
N VAL A 5 -4.95 3.04 8.08
CA VAL A 5 -3.75 3.31 7.27
C VAL A 5 -4.13 3.17 5.80
N LEU A 6 -3.81 4.17 4.99
CA LEU A 6 -4.01 4.15 3.55
C LEU A 6 -2.66 4.01 2.84
N PHE A 7 -2.47 2.89 2.15
CA PHE A 7 -1.29 2.66 1.31
C PHE A 7 -1.53 3.09 -0.13
N VAL A 8 -0.59 3.82 -0.72
CA VAL A 8 -0.72 4.40 -2.07
C VAL A 8 0.45 4.00 -2.95
N CYS A 9 0.15 3.43 -4.12
CA CYS A 9 1.14 3.28 -5.20
C CYS A 9 0.57 3.79 -6.52
N THR A 10 1.27 3.59 -7.63
CA THR A 10 0.78 4.00 -8.96
C THR A 10 -0.46 3.21 -9.37
N GLY A 11 -0.38 1.88 -9.46
CA GLY A 11 -1.43 1.06 -10.09
C GLY A 11 -2.45 0.39 -9.17
N ASN A 12 -2.27 0.43 -7.84
CA ASN A 12 -3.07 -0.33 -6.85
C ASN A 12 -3.26 -1.83 -7.15
N TYR A 13 -2.25 -2.42 -7.77
CA TYR A 13 -2.27 -3.80 -8.25
C TYR A 13 -1.17 -4.67 -7.61
N TYR A 14 -0.07 -4.02 -7.20
CA TYR A 14 1.09 -4.66 -6.57
C TYR A 14 1.40 -4.04 -5.20
N ARG A 15 2.33 -3.08 -5.11
CA ARG A 15 2.99 -2.66 -3.85
C ARG A 15 2.02 -2.19 -2.76
N SER A 16 1.10 -1.27 -3.07
CA SER A 16 0.11 -0.81 -2.08
C SER A 16 -0.90 -1.90 -1.69
N ARG A 17 -1.24 -2.79 -2.63
CA ARG A 17 -2.13 -3.92 -2.35
C ARG A 17 -1.48 -4.94 -1.43
N TYR A 18 -0.21 -5.27 -1.67
CA TYR A 18 0.54 -6.18 -0.81
C TYR A 18 0.67 -5.60 0.61
N ALA A 19 1.01 -4.32 0.73
CA ALA A 19 1.09 -3.63 2.02
C ALA A 19 -0.24 -3.68 2.81
N GLU A 20 -1.37 -3.42 2.14
CA GLU A 20 -2.71 -3.55 2.73
C GLU A 20 -2.99 -4.98 3.24
N LEU A 21 -2.76 -5.98 2.39
CA LEU A 21 -3.07 -7.37 2.73
C LEU A 21 -2.20 -7.87 3.89
N LEU A 22 -0.89 -7.61 3.83
CA LEU A 22 0.04 -7.99 4.88
C LEU A 22 -0.30 -7.30 6.21
N PHE A 23 -0.59 -6.00 6.19
CA PHE A 23 -0.97 -5.26 7.40
C PHE A 23 -2.24 -5.84 8.04
N ASN A 24 -3.27 -6.08 7.23
CA ASN A 24 -4.55 -6.61 7.71
C ASN A 24 -4.41 -8.04 8.25
N ALA A 25 -3.56 -8.86 7.64
CA ALA A 25 -3.28 -10.22 8.11
C ALA A 25 -2.62 -10.25 9.51
N MET A 26 -1.83 -9.22 9.85
CA MET A 26 -1.21 -9.06 11.17
C MET A 26 -2.19 -8.64 12.28
N GLN A 27 -3.43 -8.25 11.94
CA GLN A 27 -4.50 -7.93 12.89
C GLN A 27 -4.10 -6.92 13.99
N VAL A 28 -3.41 -5.84 13.60
CA VAL A 28 -2.99 -4.78 14.53
C VAL A 28 -4.20 -4.18 15.26
N LYS A 29 -4.21 -4.22 16.60
CA LYS A 29 -5.38 -3.87 17.41
C LYS A 29 -5.79 -2.41 17.18
N GLY A 30 -7.08 -2.21 16.88
CA GLY A 30 -7.65 -0.87 16.67
C GLY A 30 -7.29 -0.22 15.34
N TRP A 31 -6.56 -0.93 14.47
CA TRP A 31 -6.15 -0.46 13.14
C TRP A 31 -6.69 -1.37 12.04
N GLN A 32 -6.76 -0.81 10.84
CA GLN A 32 -6.98 -1.52 9.59
C GLN A 32 -6.23 -0.81 8.47
N ALA A 33 -5.98 -1.51 7.38
CA ALA A 33 -5.39 -0.95 6.17
C ALA A 33 -6.36 -0.96 4.99
N THR A 34 -6.18 0.04 4.12
CA THR A 34 -6.78 0.10 2.78
C THR A 34 -5.70 0.51 1.78
N SER A 35 -5.95 0.30 0.48
CA SER A 35 -5.03 0.76 -0.56
C SER A 35 -5.69 1.45 -1.75
N ARG A 36 -4.95 2.36 -2.39
CA ARG A 36 -5.36 3.12 -3.58
C ARG A 36 -4.22 3.32 -4.58
N GLY A 37 -4.59 3.78 -5.78
CA GLY A 37 -3.72 3.96 -6.93
C GLY A 37 -3.73 5.40 -7.44
N LEU A 38 -2.57 5.96 -7.75
CA LEU A 38 -2.44 7.32 -8.29
C LEU A 38 -2.72 7.39 -9.79
N ALA A 39 -2.41 6.34 -10.55
CA ALA A 39 -2.61 6.27 -11.99
C ALA A 39 -2.78 4.80 -12.42
N LEU A 40 -4.03 4.34 -12.38
CA LEU A 40 -4.38 2.97 -12.75
C LEU A 40 -4.04 2.71 -14.22
N SER A 41 -3.56 1.51 -14.50
CA SER A 41 -3.19 1.06 -15.85
C SER A 41 -4.19 0.01 -16.33
N SER A 42 -4.74 0.18 -17.52
CA SER A 42 -5.59 -0.83 -18.19
C SER A 42 -4.82 -2.09 -18.58
N ARG A 43 -3.48 -2.07 -18.50
CA ARG A 43 -2.62 -3.25 -18.71
C ARG A 43 -2.66 -4.22 -17.52
N ASN A 44 -3.04 -3.75 -16.34
CA ASN A 44 -3.20 -4.61 -15.17
C ASN A 44 -4.47 -5.46 -15.33
N ARG A 45 -4.32 -6.79 -15.32
CA ARG A 45 -5.43 -7.71 -15.50
C ARG A 45 -5.92 -8.23 -14.15
N GLY A 46 -7.20 -8.01 -13.86
CA GLY A 46 -7.84 -8.46 -12.62
C GLY A 46 -7.51 -7.60 -11.41
N SER A 47 -7.70 -8.18 -10.23
CA SER A 47 -7.67 -7.43 -8.95
C SER A 47 -6.27 -7.23 -8.38
N ILE A 48 -5.32 -8.10 -8.70
CA ILE A 48 -3.99 -8.14 -8.08
C ILE A 48 -2.98 -8.84 -8.99
N TRP A 49 -1.71 -8.46 -8.86
CA TRP A 49 -0.61 -9.21 -9.47
C TRP A 49 -0.44 -10.57 -8.74
N PRO A 50 -0.53 -11.72 -9.43
CA PRO A 50 -0.55 -13.03 -8.76
C PRO A 50 0.60 -13.31 -7.76
N PRO A 51 1.86 -12.90 -8.03
CA PRO A 51 2.97 -13.09 -7.08
C PRO A 51 2.75 -12.45 -5.71
N VAL A 52 1.85 -11.48 -5.59
CA VAL A 52 1.49 -10.89 -4.30
C VAL A 52 0.81 -11.90 -3.39
N LEU A 53 -0.08 -12.73 -3.94
CA LEU A 53 -0.79 -13.76 -3.19
C LEU A 53 0.16 -14.89 -2.80
N GLU A 54 1.01 -15.31 -3.73
CA GLU A 54 2.05 -16.31 -3.48
C GLU A 54 2.98 -15.85 -2.36
N ARG A 55 3.43 -14.59 -2.40
CA ARG A 55 4.29 -14.03 -1.34
C ARG A 55 3.57 -13.95 0.00
N LEU A 56 2.30 -13.54 0.02
CA LEU A 56 1.51 -13.49 1.25
C LEU A 56 1.41 -14.89 1.91
N GLN A 57 1.23 -15.94 1.11
CA GLN A 57 1.23 -17.33 1.56
C GLN A 57 2.61 -17.78 2.07
N GLN A 58 3.69 -17.37 1.39
CA GLN A 58 5.06 -17.64 1.85
C GLN A 58 5.36 -16.98 3.21
N CYS A 59 4.74 -15.84 3.50
CA CYS A 59 4.78 -15.20 4.82
C CYS A 59 3.92 -15.92 5.88
N GLY A 60 3.24 -17.02 5.53
CA GLY A 60 2.42 -17.81 6.45
C GLY A 60 0.99 -17.30 6.63
N PHE A 61 0.53 -16.36 5.79
CA PHE A 61 -0.81 -15.80 5.86
C PHE A 61 -1.76 -16.40 4.83
N THR A 62 -3.04 -16.46 5.17
CA THR A 62 -4.08 -16.86 4.23
C THR A 62 -4.36 -15.74 3.22
N THR A 63 -4.71 -16.13 2.01
CA THR A 63 -5.15 -15.20 0.96
C THR A 63 -6.67 -15.08 0.99
N PRO A 64 -7.23 -13.88 0.76
CA PRO A 64 -8.67 -13.72 0.61
C PRO A 64 -9.18 -14.42 -0.65
N ASP A 65 -10.38 -15.00 -0.58
CA ASP A 65 -11.02 -15.69 -1.71
C ASP A 65 -11.39 -14.72 -2.84
N GLU A 66 -11.80 -13.50 -2.48
CA GLU A 66 -12.16 -12.44 -3.42
C GLU A 66 -11.43 -11.14 -3.10
N LEU A 67 -11.01 -10.44 -4.15
CA LEU A 67 -10.36 -9.14 -4.06
C LEU A 67 -11.03 -8.10 -4.94
N PRO A 68 -11.25 -6.88 -4.44
CA PRO A 68 -11.78 -5.80 -5.26
C PRO A 68 -10.76 -5.39 -6.33
N LEU A 69 -11.26 -4.93 -7.48
CA LEU A 69 -10.44 -4.32 -8.51
C LEU A 69 -9.63 -3.12 -7.97
N PRO A 70 -8.49 -2.77 -8.60
CA PRO A 70 -7.72 -1.58 -8.26
C PRO A 70 -8.60 -0.33 -8.23
N ARG A 71 -8.40 0.53 -7.24
CA ARG A 71 -9.19 1.75 -7.05
C ARG A 71 -8.30 2.99 -7.11
N THR A 72 -8.75 3.99 -7.86
CA THR A 72 -8.10 5.30 -7.93
C THR A 72 -8.23 6.02 -6.60
N LEU A 73 -7.14 6.64 -6.16
CA LEU A 73 -7.12 7.53 -5.01
C LEU A 73 -8.04 8.73 -5.24
N CYS A 74 -8.86 9.07 -4.24
CA CYS A 74 -9.59 10.32 -4.20
C CYS A 74 -9.33 11.09 -2.91
N GLU A 75 -9.72 12.37 -2.87
CA GLU A 75 -9.49 13.22 -1.71
C GLU A 75 -10.23 12.76 -0.45
N ALA A 76 -11.39 12.11 -0.61
CA ALA A 76 -12.11 11.53 0.51
C ALA A 76 -11.33 10.38 1.18
N ASP A 77 -10.58 9.59 0.40
CA ASP A 77 -9.71 8.55 0.97
C ASP A 77 -8.62 9.17 1.84
N LEU A 78 -8.01 10.28 1.38
CA LEU A 78 -6.96 11.01 2.11
C LEU A 78 -7.51 11.64 3.40
N ALA A 79 -8.68 12.28 3.33
CA ALA A 79 -9.31 12.95 4.46
C ALA A 79 -9.80 11.98 5.55
N GLN A 80 -10.20 10.76 5.18
CA GLN A 80 -10.70 9.76 6.12
C GLN A 80 -9.59 8.92 6.76
N ALA A 81 -8.43 8.81 6.11
CA ALA A 81 -7.31 8.03 6.61
C ALA A 81 -6.68 8.71 7.84
N THR A 82 -6.34 7.91 8.85
CA THR A 82 -5.58 8.38 10.01
C THR A 82 -4.10 8.55 9.67
N LEU A 83 -3.59 7.69 8.80
CA LEU A 83 -2.22 7.71 8.30
C LEU A 83 -2.23 7.36 6.81
N VAL A 84 -1.47 8.09 6.00
CA VAL A 84 -1.31 7.83 4.57
C VAL A 84 0.17 7.59 4.28
N ILE A 85 0.45 6.51 3.54
CA ILE A 85 1.81 6.10 3.18
C ILE A 85 1.87 5.82 1.68
N ALA A 86 2.67 6.60 0.96
CA ALA A 86 3.00 6.32 -0.43
C ALA A 86 4.29 5.47 -0.52
N LEU A 87 4.28 4.42 -1.34
CA LEU A 87 5.28 3.34 -1.24
C LEU A 87 6.70 3.73 -1.72
N ASN A 88 6.83 4.80 -2.50
CA ASN A 88 8.09 5.22 -3.12
C ASN A 88 8.11 6.74 -3.33
N GLU A 89 8.96 7.47 -2.61
CA GLU A 89 8.96 8.93 -2.67
C GLU A 89 9.26 9.51 -4.06
N PRO A 90 10.34 9.10 -4.77
CA PRO A 90 10.70 9.72 -6.04
C PRO A 90 9.63 9.53 -7.12
N GLU A 91 8.91 8.41 -7.08
CA GLU A 91 7.84 8.09 -8.02
C GLU A 91 6.52 8.79 -7.64
N HIS A 92 6.12 8.75 -6.37
CA HIS A 92 4.78 9.15 -5.97
C HIS A 92 4.67 10.61 -5.54
N ARG A 93 5.75 11.25 -5.05
CA ARG A 93 5.71 12.66 -4.65
C ARG A 93 5.34 13.59 -5.82
N PRO A 94 5.92 13.46 -7.04
CA PRO A 94 5.50 14.28 -8.18
C PRO A 94 4.02 14.09 -8.55
N LEU A 95 3.53 12.84 -8.50
CA LEU A 95 2.12 12.52 -8.78
C LEU A 95 1.18 13.11 -7.72
N MET A 96 1.58 13.07 -6.45
CA MET A 96 0.84 13.71 -5.36
C MET A 96 0.82 15.23 -5.53
N GLN A 97 1.94 15.87 -5.86
CA GLN A 97 2.00 17.31 -6.11
C GLN A 97 1.10 17.73 -7.28
N GLN A 98 1.06 16.93 -8.35
CA GLN A 98 0.23 17.21 -9.51
C GLN A 98 -1.27 17.04 -9.23
N ARG A 99 -1.66 16.01 -8.47
CA ARG A 99 -3.08 15.60 -8.34
C ARG A 99 -3.73 15.99 -7.01
N PHE A 100 -2.94 16.04 -5.94
CA PHE A 100 -3.37 16.30 -4.56
C PHE A 100 -2.35 17.22 -3.85
N PRO A 101 -2.09 18.43 -4.38
CA PRO A 101 -1.00 19.29 -3.91
C PRO A 101 -1.06 19.60 -2.40
N ALA A 102 -2.26 19.77 -1.85
CA ALA A 102 -2.45 20.04 -0.42
C ALA A 102 -2.03 18.87 0.50
N TRP A 103 -1.83 17.67 -0.06
CA TRP A 103 -1.51 16.45 0.66
C TRP A 103 -0.07 15.97 0.47
N ALA A 104 0.64 16.45 -0.55
CA ALA A 104 1.96 15.94 -0.91
C ALA A 104 2.98 16.03 0.26
N ASP A 105 2.86 17.03 1.14
CA ASP A 105 3.74 17.18 2.30
C ASP A 105 3.09 16.76 3.62
N ARG A 106 1.91 16.15 3.57
CA ARG A 106 1.13 15.70 4.75
C ARG A 106 1.06 14.19 4.90
N ILE A 107 1.71 13.45 4.00
CA ILE A 107 1.73 11.99 4.01
C ILE A 107 3.16 11.50 4.23
N ALA A 108 3.29 10.25 4.68
CA ALA A 108 4.58 9.58 4.74
C ALA A 108 4.93 8.96 3.38
N TYR A 109 6.23 8.83 3.12
CA TYR A 109 6.76 8.14 1.96
C TYR A 109 7.74 7.06 2.38
N TRP A 110 7.65 5.91 1.72
CA TRP A 110 8.65 4.84 1.78
C TRP A 110 9.57 4.89 0.56
N GLN A 111 10.53 3.97 0.51
CA GLN A 111 11.53 3.85 -0.55
C GLN A 111 11.48 2.44 -1.19
N VAL A 112 10.33 2.12 -1.80
CA VAL A 112 10.06 0.84 -2.48
C VAL A 112 9.79 1.07 -3.98
N PRO A 113 10.83 1.14 -4.82
CA PRO A 113 10.68 1.27 -6.28
C PRO A 113 9.81 0.16 -6.89
N ASP A 114 9.25 0.40 -8.08
CA ASP A 114 8.51 -0.63 -8.81
C ASP A 114 9.44 -1.61 -9.53
N THR A 115 8.83 -2.61 -10.17
CA THR A 115 9.54 -3.68 -10.88
C THR A 115 10.37 -3.24 -12.08
N ASP A 116 10.20 -2.00 -12.56
CA ASP A 116 11.05 -1.40 -13.60
C ASP A 116 12.42 -0.92 -13.07
N VAL A 117 12.53 -0.74 -11.75
CA VAL A 117 13.74 -0.24 -11.08
C VAL A 117 14.32 -1.25 -10.09
N LEU A 118 13.47 -2.04 -9.43
CA LEU A 118 13.87 -3.00 -8.41
C LEU A 118 13.21 -4.35 -8.65
N GLU A 119 14.00 -5.42 -8.61
CA GLU A 119 13.47 -6.78 -8.70
C GLU A 119 12.37 -7.04 -7.63
N PRO A 120 11.36 -7.86 -7.94
CA PRO A 120 10.21 -8.06 -7.05
C PRO A 120 10.57 -8.54 -5.64
N GLU A 121 11.52 -9.46 -5.51
CA GLU A 121 11.87 -10.06 -4.21
C GLU A 121 12.42 -9.01 -3.22
N PRO A 122 13.43 -8.20 -3.56
CA PRO A 122 13.83 -7.07 -2.72
C PRO A 122 12.69 -6.07 -2.42
N ALA A 123 11.78 -5.83 -3.36
CA ALA A 123 10.65 -4.93 -3.12
C ALA A 123 9.67 -5.50 -2.08
N PHE A 124 9.35 -6.80 -2.15
CA PHE A 124 8.57 -7.50 -1.13
C PHE A 124 9.21 -7.40 0.25
N GLN A 125 10.51 -7.70 0.36
CA GLN A 125 11.25 -7.62 1.62
C GLN A 125 11.24 -6.22 2.24
N ARG A 126 11.35 -5.16 1.41
CA ARG A 126 11.24 -3.78 1.88
C ARG A 126 9.84 -3.43 2.40
N ILE A 127 8.78 -3.92 1.73
CA ILE A 127 7.41 -3.73 2.21
C ILE A 127 7.21 -4.45 3.53
N GLU A 128 7.66 -5.70 3.66
CA GLU A 128 7.59 -6.48 4.90
C GLU A 128 8.29 -5.76 6.06
N ALA A 129 9.50 -5.24 5.83
CA ALA A 129 10.23 -4.48 6.83
C ALA A 129 9.48 -3.19 7.25
N GLY A 130 8.93 -2.47 6.27
CA GLY A 130 8.13 -1.26 6.53
C GLY A 130 6.86 -1.55 7.33
N ILE A 131 6.16 -2.64 7.01
CA ILE A 131 4.97 -3.08 7.74
C ILE A 131 5.31 -3.52 9.16
N ALA A 132 6.39 -4.29 9.35
CA ALA A 132 6.84 -4.71 10.67
C ALA A 132 7.24 -3.52 11.56
N ALA A 133 7.91 -2.50 10.99
CA ALA A 133 8.23 -1.27 11.69
C ALA A 133 6.96 -0.50 12.08
N LEU A 134 6.02 -0.34 11.13
CA LEU A 134 4.76 0.33 11.37
C LEU A 134 3.92 -0.38 12.45
N GLN A 135 3.85 -1.71 12.42
CA GLN A 135 3.13 -2.47 13.45
C GLN A 135 3.67 -2.18 14.85
N LYS A 136 5.01 -2.11 15.01
CA LYS A 136 5.65 -1.80 16.30
C LYS A 136 5.29 -0.40 16.78
N GLU A 137 5.35 0.58 15.89
CA GLU A 137 4.96 1.97 16.19
C GLU A 137 3.50 2.05 16.66
N LEU A 138 2.59 1.40 15.93
CA LEU A 138 1.15 1.47 16.19
C LEU A 138 0.71 0.65 17.41
N SER A 139 1.48 -0.35 17.81
CA SER A 139 1.22 -1.19 19.00
C SER A 139 1.82 -0.61 20.28
N GLY A 140 2.84 0.25 20.17
CA GLY A 140 3.44 0.98 21.29
C GLY A 140 2.76 2.32 21.60
N SER A 141 1.74 2.70 20.83
CA SER A 141 1.00 3.97 20.93
C SER A 141 -0.34 3.84 21.65
#